data_AF-A0A2N5I6J1-F1
#
_entry.id   AF-A0A2N5I6J1-F1
#
_cell.length_a   1.000
_cell.length_b   1.000
_cell.length_c   1.000
_cell.angle_alpha   90.00
_cell.angle_beta   90.00
_cell.angle_gamma   90.00
#
_symmetry.space_group_name_H-M   'P 1'
#
loop_
_entity.id
_entity.type
_entity.pdbx_description
1 polymer ?
#
loop_
_entity_poly.entity_id
_entity_poly.type
_entity_poly.pdbx_seq_one_letter_code
_entity_poly.pdbx_strand_id
1 'polypeptide(L)' 'MTRTELMTLPFVALILLAQSVFLFINAKKHGHNYWLWGILGLVQAPVPTIIYMLFVRKIMKKK' A
#
# COMPACT_ATOMS: atom_id res chain seq x y z
N MET A 1 23.45 -10.93 12.65
CA MET A 1 23.01 -9.99 11.60
C MET A 1 24.23 -9.47 10.87
N THR A 2 24.33 -9.70 9.56
CA THR A 2 25.36 -9.07 8.72
C THR A 2 25.06 -7.57 8.58
N ARG A 3 26.08 -6.72 8.39
CA ARG A 3 25.91 -5.25 8.34
C ARG A 3 24.92 -4.78 7.27
N THR A 4 24.75 -5.58 6.22
CA THR A 4 23.79 -5.36 5.13
C THR A 4 22.34 -5.48 5.60
N GLU A 5 22.02 -6.48 6.43
CA GLU A 5 20.66 -6.71 6.94
C GLU A 5 20.16 -5.53 7.78
N LEU A 6 21.06 -4.98 8.61
CA LEU A 6 20.79 -3.81 9.46
C LEU A 6 20.41 -2.55 8.65
N MET A 7 20.94 -2.41 7.44
CA MET A 7 20.62 -1.29 6.55
C MET A 7 19.36 -1.54 5.71
N THR A 8 19.11 -2.80 5.34
CA THR A 8 17.94 -3.15 4.51
C THR A 8 16.61 -3.07 5.26
N LEU A 9 16.57 -3.49 6.54
CA LEU A 9 15.36 -3.47 7.35
C LEU A 9 14.63 -2.11 7.41
N PRO A 10 15.31 -0.99 7.76
CA PRO A 10 14.65 0.31 7.81
C PRO A 10 14.21 0.80 6.42
N PHE A 11 14.95 0.41 5.36
CA PHE A 11 14.60 0.76 3.99
C PHE A 11 13.31 0.07 3.55
N VAL A 12 13.17 -1.22 3.85
CA VAL A 12 11.94 -1.99 3.61
C VAL A 12 10.76 -1.42 4.41
N ALA A 13 10.98 -1.06 5.68
CA ALA A 13 9.96 -0.44 6.52
C ALA A 13 9.48 0.91 5.95
N LEU A 14 10.39 1.76 5.49
CA LEU A 14 10.05 3.04 4.84
C LEU A 14 9.21 2.84 3.59
N ILE A 15 9.56 1.86 2.75
CA ILE A 15 8.80 1.54 1.53
C ILE A 15 7.40 1.04 1.87
N LEU A 16 7.26 0.14 2.86
CA LEU A 16 5.96 -0.38 3.31
C LEU A 16 5.07 0.73 3.88
N LEU A 17 5.64 1.62 4.70
CA LEU A 17 4.94 2.78 5.25
C LEU A 17 4.51 3.74 4.14
N ALA A 18 5.40 4.09 3.21
CA ALA A 18 5.09 4.97 2.09
C ALA A 18 3.99 4.38 1.19
N GLN A 19 4.08 3.08 0.88
CA GLN A 19 3.06 2.34 0.12
C GLN A 19 1.70 2.37 0.84
N SER A 20 1.67 2.03 2.13
CA SER A 20 0.44 2.00 2.93
C SER A 20 -0.22 3.39 3.01
N VAL A 21 0.58 4.44 3.26
CA VAL A 21 0.09 5.82 3.33
C VAL A 21 -0.48 6.27 1.99
N PHE A 22 0.18 5.94 0.88
CA PHE A 22 -0.32 6.23 -0.47
C PHE A 22 -1.67 5.55 -0.73
N LEU A 23 -1.78 4.25 -0.42
CA LEU A 23 -3.03 3.48 -0.50
C LEU A 23 -4.14 4.09 0.36
N PHE A 24 -3.83 4.48 1.59
CA PHE A 24 -4.77 5.07 2.53
C PHE A 24 -5.31 6.42 2.02
N ILE A 25 -4.44 7.32 1.57
CA ILE A 25 -4.83 8.64 1.06
C ILE A 25 -5.66 8.50 -0.21
N ASN A 26 -5.26 7.60 -1.11
CA ASN A 26 -5.95 7.41 -2.37
C ASN A 26 -7.32 6.74 -2.17
N ALA A 27 -7.39 5.71 -1.31
CA ALA A 27 -8.66 5.05 -0.97
C ALA A 27 -9.61 6.00 -0.23
N LYS A 28 -9.09 6.92 0.59
CA LYS A 28 -9.87 8.00 1.23
C LYS A 28 -10.54 8.90 0.19
N LYS A 29 -9.87 9.23 -0.92
CA LYS A 29 -10.43 10.04 -2.01
C LYS A 29 -11.47 9.30 -2.86
N HIS A 30 -11.47 7.97 -2.88
CA HIS A 30 -12.34 7.17 -3.76
C HIS A 30 -13.43 6.38 -3.02
N GLY A 31 -13.50 6.52 -1.69
CA GLY A 31 -14.74 6.28 -0.94
C GLY A 31 -15.18 4.81 -0.87
N HIS A 32 -14.29 3.92 -0.43
CA HIS A 32 -14.68 2.74 0.35
C HIS A 32 -13.43 2.06 0.96
N ASN A 33 -13.53 1.63 2.22
CA ASN A 33 -12.58 0.71 2.86
C ASN A 33 -11.12 1.19 2.94
N TYR A 34 -10.89 2.50 3.14
CA TYR A 34 -9.55 3.09 3.25
C TYR A 34 -8.69 2.48 4.38
N TRP A 35 -9.30 2.07 5.48
CA TRP A 35 -8.64 1.35 6.57
C TRP A 35 -8.14 -0.04 6.15
N LEU A 36 -8.95 -0.78 5.39
CA LEU A 36 -8.58 -2.10 4.84
C LEU A 36 -7.37 -1.96 3.90
N TRP A 37 -7.38 -0.96 3.01
CA TRP A 37 -6.27 -0.74 2.08
C TRP A 37 -4.98 -0.27 2.77
N GLY A 38 -5.09 0.52 3.84
CA GLY A 38 -3.93 0.91 4.67
C GLY A 38 -3.30 -0.27 5.41
N ILE A 39 -4.12 -1.12 6.05
CA ILE A 39 -3.62 -2.33 6.75
C ILE A 39 -3.05 -3.33 5.74
N LEU A 40 -3.76 -3.62 4.64
CA LEU A 40 -3.27 -4.54 3.62
C LEU A 40 -1.92 -4.07 3.06
N GLY A 41 -1.76 -2.77 2.80
CA GLY A 41 -0.50 -2.18 2.34
C GLY A 41 0.68 -2.29 3.32
N LEU A 42 0.43 -2.52 4.62
CA LEU A 42 1.46 -2.79 5.63
C LEU A 42 1.82 -4.27 5.76
N VAL A 43 0.89 -5.17 5.43
CA VAL A 43 1.10 -6.62 5.58
C VAL A 43 2.06 -7.14 4.52
N GLN A 44 1.90 -6.72 3.26
CA GLN A 44 2.76 -7.14 2.15
C GLN A 44 2.95 -6.01 1.13
N ALA A 45 4.13 -5.91 0.55
CA ALA A 45 4.37 -5.22 -0.72
C ALA A 45 4.86 -6.26 -1.73
N PRO A 46 4.47 -6.20 -3.02
CA PRO A 46 3.66 -5.20 -3.73
C PRO A 46 2.20 -5.63 -4.00
N VAL A 47 1.78 -6.82 -3.56
CA VAL A 47 0.49 -7.45 -3.89
C VAL A 47 -0.73 -6.53 -3.60
N PRO A 48 -0.83 -5.85 -2.44
CA PRO A 48 -1.96 -4.97 -2.14
C PRO A 48 -2.07 -3.78 -3.10
N THR A 49 -0.93 -3.26 -3.57
CA THR A 49 -0.86 -2.17 -4.54
C THR A 49 -1.41 -2.59 -5.90
N ILE A 50 -1.10 -3.83 -6.33
CA ILE A 50 -1.62 -4.40 -7.59
C ILE A 50 -3.14 -4.60 -7.50
N ILE A 51 -3.62 -5.21 -6.41
CA ILE A 51 -5.06 -5.42 -6.20
C ILE A 51 -5.79 -4.07 -6.12
N TYR A 52 -5.19 -3.06 -5.47
CA TYR A 52 -5.75 -1.72 -5.41
C TYR A 52 -5.84 -1.04 -6.77
N MET A 53 -4.80 -1.12 -7.60
CA MET A 53 -4.85 -0.58 -8.97
C MET A 53 -5.97 -1.22 -9.81
N LEU A 54 -6.17 -2.53 -9.68
CA LEU A 54 -7.25 -3.24 -10.37
C LEU A 54 -8.64 -2.81 -9.85
N PHE A 55 -8.80 -2.65 -8.54
CA PHE A 55 -10.04 -2.17 -7.93
C PHE A 55 -10.35 -0.72 -8.28
N VAL A 56 -9.37 0.18 -8.21
CA VAL A 56 -9.51 1.61 -8.58
C VAL A 56 -9.94 1.76 -10.03
N ARG A 57 -9.37 1.00 -10.97
CA ARG A 57 -9.81 1.02 -12.37
C ARG A 57 -11.27 0.58 -12.53
N LYS A 58 -11.71 -0.40 -11.73
CA LYS A 58 -13.11 -0.88 -11.72
C LYS A 58 -14.06 0.18 -11.15
N ILE A 59 -13.64 0.92 -10.13
CA ILE A 59 -14.40 2.03 -9.53
C ILE A 59 -14.50 3.22 -10.49
N MET A 60 -13.41 3.58 -11.18
CA MET A 60 -13.40 4.69 -12.15
C MET A 60 -14.24 4.44 -13.41
N LYS A 61 -14.43 3.19 -13.84
CA LYS A 61 -15.24 2.86 -15.03
C LYS A 61 -16.76 3.02 -14.83
N LYS A 62 -17.22 3.34 -13.61
CA LYS A 62 -18.66 3.51 -13.32
C LYS A 62 -19.16 4.96 -13.44
N LYS A 63 -18.38 5.88 -14.02
CA LYS A 63 -18.80 7.27 -14.24
C LYS A 63 -19.00 7.56 -15.72
#